data_AF-A0AAF0E8N3-F1
#
_entry.id   AF-A0AAF0E8N3-F1
#
_cell.length_a   1.000
_cell.length_b   1.000
_cell.length_c   1.000
_cell.angle_alpha   90.00
_cell.angle_beta   90.00
_cell.angle_gamma   90.00
#
_symmetry.space_group_name_H-M   'P 1'
#
loop_
_entity.id
_entity.type
_entity.pdbx_description
1 polymer ?
#
loop_
_entity_poly.entity_id
_entity_poly.type
_entity_poly.pdbx_seq_one_letter_code
_entity_poly.pdbx_strand_id
1 'polypeptide(L)'
;MPPSAPGGAGAPADQNYTSFPAVKTDELLSVLHEMNLAVSAEDIAKPQGAMAQKVYMAFLDTLAGTMPEMLERQRDEICANTEHRELFEDGVAWLLFFREVRTMMEAATVTDFQLQDLTRPTPKRFKRHMSALVNFFRFRSDRLAEFDELVLETEALENQRMELEEGLAQDKQAIERLLAQRRADEPRVQQLRDENVAHSDRLLQMKKEQGRLLAEVDALKGDKAEAVQRQTDIQYQLQIVAAELAKLQTRLATAPADIRRDVNDMQAQLQSERASLGESERKVRELGAKVDVLQQLDSDVAAAIAAMEQVATDMERTAAEARALDETRAQLAAHTHERPTLVHRLEALDRQVKLATERLERARRQLEEKRTARQAQMDALTARLAEVSKLRKERHALADIKNQEATGVERELEGVLQEHEAHCARMQLDKEALCRTAKAYMDTLARTWSAT
;
A
#
# COMPACT_ATOMS: atom_id res chain seq x y z
N MET A 1 -68.53 -10.43 -60.85
CA MET A 1 -68.21 -11.52 -59.92
C MET A 1 -66.89 -12.15 -60.34
N PRO A 2 -65.96 -12.39 -59.39
CA PRO A 2 -64.59 -12.90 -59.58
C PRO A 2 -64.58 -14.45 -59.70
N PRO A 3 -63.44 -15.18 -59.87
CA PRO A 3 -62.41 -15.42 -58.84
C PRO A 3 -60.94 -15.43 -59.38
N SER A 4 -59.95 -14.86 -58.68
CA SER A 4 -59.11 -15.43 -57.58
C SER A 4 -57.88 -16.20 -58.05
N ALA A 5 -56.70 -15.60 -57.87
CA ALA A 5 -55.41 -16.30 -57.78
C ALA A 5 -54.98 -16.36 -56.29
N PRO A 6 -54.39 -17.48 -55.82
CA PRO A 6 -54.01 -17.67 -54.43
C PRO A 6 -52.68 -16.99 -54.09
N GLY A 7 -52.51 -16.70 -52.81
CA GLY A 7 -51.54 -15.76 -52.27
C GLY A 7 -50.10 -16.27 -52.20
N GLY A 8 -49.18 -15.35 -52.50
CA GLY A 8 -47.81 -15.38 -52.00
C GLY A 8 -47.80 -14.76 -50.60
N ALA A 9 -47.45 -15.57 -49.60
CA ALA A 9 -47.22 -15.13 -48.24
C ALA A 9 -46.14 -14.05 -48.22
N GLY A 10 -46.51 -12.87 -47.70
CA GLY A 10 -45.58 -11.78 -47.46
C GLY A 10 -44.50 -12.19 -46.47
N ALA A 11 -43.24 -12.12 -46.91
CA ALA A 11 -42.12 -11.98 -45.99
C ALA A 11 -42.27 -10.64 -45.25
N PRO A 12 -42.14 -10.58 -43.91
CA PRO A 12 -42.14 -9.30 -43.22
C PRO A 12 -40.85 -8.57 -43.55
N ALA A 13 -41.01 -7.33 -43.99
CA ALA A 13 -39.93 -6.39 -44.22
C ALA A 13 -39.38 -5.88 -42.89
N ASP A 14 -38.44 -6.62 -42.29
CA ASP A 14 -37.54 -6.07 -41.27
C ASP A 14 -36.20 -5.75 -41.95
N GLN A 15 -36.08 -4.51 -42.40
CA GLN A 15 -34.80 -3.91 -42.78
C GLN A 15 -33.94 -3.77 -41.52
N ASN A 16 -33.21 -4.85 -41.22
CA ASN A 16 -32.20 -4.95 -40.19
C ASN A 16 -31.00 -4.06 -40.52
N TYR A 17 -30.99 -2.86 -39.94
CA TYR A 17 -29.74 -2.18 -39.56
C TYR A 17 -29.69 -2.15 -38.03
N THR A 18 -29.33 -3.27 -37.42
CA THR A 18 -28.96 -3.27 -36.00
C THR A 18 -27.65 -4.03 -35.86
N SER A 19 -26.57 -3.30 -35.61
CA SER A 19 -25.24 -3.81 -35.25
C SER A 19 -25.23 -4.60 -33.94
N PHE A 20 -26.35 -4.63 -33.20
CA PHE A 20 -26.51 -5.24 -31.89
C PHE A 20 -27.87 -5.98 -31.76
N PRO A 21 -27.95 -7.06 -30.96
CA PRO A 21 -29.19 -7.81 -30.75
C PRO A 21 -30.26 -7.02 -29.97
N ALA A 22 -31.53 -7.25 -30.28
CA ALA A 22 -32.63 -6.72 -29.48
C ALA A 22 -32.74 -7.47 -28.13
N VAL A 23 -32.80 -6.72 -27.04
CA VAL A 23 -32.82 -7.24 -25.67
C VAL A 23 -34.27 -7.51 -25.22
N LYS A 24 -34.48 -8.59 -24.45
CA LYS A 24 -35.82 -8.89 -23.91
C LYS A 24 -36.20 -7.90 -22.81
N THR A 25 -37.49 -7.67 -22.61
CA THR A 25 -37.96 -6.69 -21.60
C THR A 25 -37.49 -7.08 -20.19
N ASP A 26 -37.55 -8.36 -19.83
CA ASP A 26 -37.13 -8.85 -18.50
C ASP A 26 -35.62 -8.65 -18.27
N GLU A 27 -34.83 -8.80 -19.33
CA GLU A 27 -33.39 -8.64 -19.32
C GLU A 27 -32.99 -7.17 -19.18
N LEU A 28 -33.70 -6.28 -19.88
CA LEU A 28 -33.56 -4.83 -19.70
C LEU A 28 -33.93 -4.42 -18.27
N LEU A 29 -35.01 -4.98 -17.70
CA LEU A 29 -35.41 -4.71 -16.32
C LEU A 29 -34.35 -5.15 -15.30
N SER A 30 -33.71 -6.31 -15.53
CA SER A 30 -32.60 -6.78 -14.68
C SER A 30 -31.45 -5.77 -14.66
N VAL A 31 -31.00 -5.31 -15.83
CA VAL A 31 -29.88 -4.35 -15.92
C VAL A 31 -30.24 -3.00 -15.32
N LEU A 32 -31.47 -2.51 -15.55
CA LEU A 32 -31.93 -1.27 -14.91
C LEU A 32 -32.00 -1.40 -13.38
N HIS A 33 -32.38 -2.58 -12.87
CA HIS A 33 -32.37 -2.86 -11.44
C HIS A 33 -30.95 -2.90 -10.86
N GLU A 34 -29.98 -3.48 -11.58
CA GLU A 34 -28.56 -3.44 -11.24
C GLU A 34 -28.03 -2.00 -11.14
N MET A 35 -28.56 -1.08 -11.93
CA MET A 35 -28.28 0.37 -11.88
C MET A 35 -29.12 1.13 -10.84
N ASN A 36 -29.76 0.43 -9.88
CA ASN A 36 -30.63 1.00 -8.85
C ASN A 36 -31.85 1.79 -9.38
N LEU A 37 -32.33 1.49 -10.59
CA LEU A 37 -33.56 2.06 -11.13
C LEU A 37 -34.73 1.09 -11.02
N ALA A 38 -35.78 1.51 -10.31
CA ALA A 38 -37.05 0.81 -10.27
C ALA A 38 -37.92 1.23 -11.47
N VAL A 39 -37.91 0.43 -12.52
CA VAL A 39 -38.72 0.63 -13.74
C VAL A 39 -39.62 -0.58 -13.94
N SER A 40 -40.87 -0.38 -14.40
CA SER A 40 -41.79 -1.48 -14.70
C SER A 40 -41.78 -1.85 -16.19
N ALA A 41 -42.30 -3.04 -16.52
CA ALA A 41 -42.48 -3.44 -17.92
C ALA A 41 -43.45 -2.51 -18.69
N GLU A 42 -44.41 -1.89 -17.99
CA GLU A 42 -45.33 -0.92 -18.58
C GLU A 42 -44.62 0.40 -18.94
N ASP A 43 -43.68 0.85 -18.10
CA ASP A 43 -42.88 2.05 -18.36
C ASP A 43 -42.00 1.89 -19.60
N ILE A 44 -41.53 0.67 -19.89
CA ILE A 44 -40.78 0.37 -21.12
C ILE A 44 -41.72 0.33 -22.34
N ALA A 45 -42.93 -0.19 -22.17
CA ALA A 45 -43.91 -0.27 -23.25
C ALA A 45 -44.50 1.11 -23.60
N LYS A 46 -44.58 2.03 -22.63
CA LYS A 46 -45.07 3.40 -22.77
C LYS A 46 -44.11 4.37 -22.07
N PRO A 47 -42.93 4.64 -22.67
CA PRO A 47 -41.93 5.48 -22.03
C PRO A 47 -42.44 6.91 -21.90
N GLN A 48 -42.35 7.45 -20.67
CA GLN A 48 -42.59 8.86 -20.40
C GLN A 48 -41.26 9.62 -20.42
N GLY A 49 -41.29 10.89 -20.84
CA GLY A 49 -40.07 11.71 -20.96
C GLY A 49 -39.25 11.75 -19.66
N ALA A 50 -39.89 12.03 -18.52
CA ALA A 50 -39.21 12.07 -17.22
C ALA A 50 -38.58 10.73 -16.82
N MET A 51 -39.23 9.60 -17.13
CA MET A 51 -38.68 8.27 -16.87
C MET A 51 -37.50 7.97 -17.79
N ALA A 52 -37.63 8.24 -19.09
CA ALA A 52 -36.56 8.04 -20.06
C ALA A 52 -35.31 8.85 -19.69
N GLN A 53 -35.48 10.10 -19.23
CA GLN A 53 -34.39 10.94 -18.74
C GLN A 53 -33.64 10.32 -17.56
N LYS A 54 -34.36 9.80 -16.56
CA LYS A 54 -33.75 9.09 -15.43
C LYS A 54 -32.96 7.87 -15.88
N VAL A 55 -33.51 7.10 -16.82
CA VAL A 55 -32.84 5.93 -17.39
C VAL A 55 -31.57 6.33 -18.12
N TYR A 56 -31.61 7.34 -19.00
CA TYR A 56 -30.42 7.83 -19.69
C TYR A 56 -29.37 8.40 -18.73
N MET A 57 -29.80 9.08 -17.67
CA MET A 57 -28.90 9.59 -16.63
C MET A 57 -28.18 8.45 -15.90
N ALA A 58 -28.90 7.38 -15.51
CA ALA A 58 -28.26 6.23 -14.85
C ALA A 58 -27.25 5.51 -15.75
N PHE A 59 -27.54 5.41 -17.05
CA PHE A 59 -26.57 4.90 -18.02
C PHE A 59 -25.35 5.83 -18.17
N LEU A 60 -25.54 7.15 -18.19
CA LEU A 60 -24.43 8.11 -18.24
C LEU A 60 -23.53 8.03 -17.01
N ASP A 61 -24.13 7.94 -15.83
CA ASP A 61 -23.41 7.74 -14.58
C ASP A 61 -22.59 6.44 -14.64
N THR A 62 -23.25 5.33 -14.97
CA THR A 62 -22.60 4.01 -14.94
C THR A 62 -21.54 3.82 -16.04
N LEU A 63 -21.78 4.33 -17.25
CA LEU A 63 -20.92 4.07 -18.42
C LEU A 63 -19.85 5.15 -18.63
N ALA A 64 -20.19 6.40 -18.37
CA ALA A 64 -19.33 7.56 -18.60
C ALA A 64 -18.82 8.21 -17.31
N GLY A 65 -19.28 7.78 -16.13
CA GLY A 65 -18.92 8.41 -14.84
C GLY A 65 -19.47 9.84 -14.71
N THR A 66 -20.46 10.21 -15.53
CA THR A 66 -20.98 11.57 -15.59
C THR A 66 -22.08 11.73 -14.55
N MET A 67 -21.71 12.25 -13.38
CA MET A 67 -22.63 12.56 -12.29
C MET A 67 -23.46 13.82 -12.60
N PRO A 68 -24.70 13.92 -12.10
CA PRO A 68 -25.50 15.14 -12.22
C PRO A 68 -24.77 16.40 -11.73
N GLU A 69 -24.03 16.30 -10.63
CA GLU A 69 -23.24 17.40 -10.07
C GLU A 69 -22.16 17.93 -11.02
N MET A 70 -21.58 17.07 -11.86
CA MET A 70 -20.57 17.48 -12.84
C MET A 70 -21.20 18.32 -13.95
N LEU A 71 -22.41 17.96 -14.38
CA LEU A 71 -23.18 18.73 -15.36
C LEU A 71 -23.62 20.09 -14.77
N GLU A 72 -24.00 20.13 -13.49
CA GLU A 72 -24.32 21.37 -12.78
C GLU A 72 -23.12 22.30 -12.65
N ARG A 73 -21.93 21.77 -12.32
CA ARG A 73 -20.69 22.56 -12.28
C ARG A 73 -20.35 23.14 -13.66
N GLN A 74 -20.43 22.32 -14.72
CA GLN A 74 -20.19 22.80 -16.09
C GLN A 74 -21.21 23.86 -16.50
N ARG A 75 -22.49 23.68 -16.15
CA ARG A 75 -23.53 24.71 -16.35
C ARG A 75 -23.13 26.00 -15.65
N ASP A 76 -22.75 25.94 -14.38
CA ASP A 76 -22.42 27.10 -13.57
C ASP A 76 -21.20 27.85 -14.10
N GLU A 77 -20.16 27.14 -14.55
CA GLU A 77 -18.98 27.71 -15.21
C GLU A 77 -19.34 28.44 -16.51
N ILE A 78 -20.19 27.83 -17.36
CA ILE A 78 -20.63 28.45 -18.62
C ILE A 78 -21.51 29.67 -18.34
N CYS A 79 -22.39 29.59 -17.35
CA CYS A 79 -23.31 30.67 -17.02
C CYS A 79 -22.66 31.80 -16.19
N ALA A 80 -21.49 31.56 -15.56
CA ALA A 80 -20.81 32.52 -14.70
C ALA A 80 -20.49 33.86 -15.39
N ASN A 81 -20.24 33.83 -16.71
CA ASN A 81 -19.88 35.02 -17.50
C ASN A 81 -21.04 35.59 -18.33
N THR A 82 -22.29 35.18 -18.07
CA THR A 82 -23.45 35.60 -18.88
C THR A 82 -24.30 36.65 -18.13
N GLU A 83 -24.65 37.75 -18.79
CA GLU A 83 -25.36 38.90 -18.19
C GLU A 83 -26.77 38.59 -17.66
N HIS A 84 -27.37 37.45 -18.07
CA HIS A 84 -28.68 36.98 -17.61
C HIS A 84 -28.70 35.47 -17.32
N ARG A 85 -27.87 35.04 -16.36
CA ARG A 85 -27.69 33.63 -15.95
C ARG A 85 -29.02 32.87 -15.77
N GLU A 86 -29.97 33.41 -15.01
CA GLU A 86 -31.25 32.75 -14.69
C GLU A 86 -32.11 32.41 -15.92
N LEU A 87 -31.97 33.13 -17.04
CA LEU A 87 -32.74 32.88 -18.26
C LEU A 87 -32.19 31.69 -19.08
N PHE A 88 -30.91 31.34 -18.89
CA PHE A 88 -30.20 30.37 -19.71
C PHE A 88 -29.83 29.09 -18.96
N GLU A 89 -29.83 29.11 -17.62
CA GLU A 89 -29.43 27.96 -16.78
C GLU A 89 -30.13 26.66 -17.17
N ASP A 90 -31.45 26.67 -17.27
CA ASP A 90 -32.24 25.48 -17.63
C ASP A 90 -31.95 25.00 -19.05
N GLY A 91 -31.81 25.93 -20.00
CA GLY A 91 -31.50 25.61 -21.39
C GLY A 91 -30.10 25.02 -21.56
N VAL A 92 -29.12 25.58 -20.85
CA VAL A 92 -27.73 25.11 -20.84
C VAL A 92 -27.63 23.74 -20.20
N ALA A 93 -28.27 23.53 -19.03
CA ALA A 93 -28.33 22.22 -18.38
C ALA A 93 -28.89 21.15 -19.31
N TRP A 94 -29.97 21.49 -20.03
CA TRP A 94 -30.62 20.58 -20.96
C TRP A 94 -29.76 20.25 -22.19
N LEU A 95 -29.05 21.23 -22.74
CA LEU A 95 -28.13 21.03 -23.86
C LEU A 95 -26.91 20.20 -23.46
N LEU A 96 -26.36 20.43 -22.27
CA LEU A 96 -25.26 19.62 -21.72
C LEU A 96 -25.70 18.17 -21.55
N PHE A 97 -26.85 17.94 -20.92
CA PHE A 97 -27.40 16.58 -20.77
C PHE A 97 -27.64 15.91 -22.12
N PHE A 98 -28.25 16.61 -23.08
CA PHE A 98 -28.47 16.06 -24.43
C PHE A 98 -27.15 15.72 -25.14
N ARG A 99 -26.13 16.59 -25.02
CA ARG A 99 -24.80 16.36 -25.58
C ARG A 99 -24.20 15.07 -25.04
N GLU A 100 -24.17 14.90 -23.72
CA GLU A 100 -23.59 13.72 -23.08
C GLU A 100 -24.34 12.44 -23.46
N VAL A 101 -25.69 12.46 -23.41
CA VAL A 101 -26.49 11.30 -23.82
C VAL A 101 -26.21 10.96 -25.28
N ARG A 102 -26.13 11.96 -26.17
CA ARG A 102 -25.84 11.72 -27.58
C ARG A 102 -24.47 11.09 -27.78
N THR A 103 -23.42 11.59 -27.12
CA THR A 103 -22.08 11.00 -27.18
C THR A 103 -22.06 9.55 -26.68
N MET A 104 -22.76 9.25 -25.58
CA MET A 104 -22.94 7.89 -25.08
C MET A 104 -23.67 6.99 -26.10
N MET A 105 -24.73 7.50 -26.72
CA MET A 105 -25.49 6.75 -27.73
C MET A 105 -24.65 6.48 -28.99
N GLU A 106 -23.83 7.45 -29.42
CA GLU A 106 -22.89 7.28 -30.53
C GLU A 106 -21.84 6.19 -30.21
N ALA A 107 -21.32 6.15 -28.98
CA ALA A 107 -20.44 5.08 -28.50
C ALA A 107 -21.14 3.70 -28.49
N ALA A 108 -22.45 3.67 -28.17
CA ALA A 108 -23.28 2.48 -28.29
C ALA A 108 -23.73 2.17 -29.74
N THR A 109 -23.14 2.81 -30.75
CA THR A 109 -23.39 2.64 -32.19
C THR A 109 -24.75 3.14 -32.69
N VAL A 110 -25.39 4.04 -31.95
CA VAL A 110 -26.64 4.72 -32.36
C VAL A 110 -26.33 6.18 -32.71
N THR A 111 -26.31 6.50 -34.00
CA THR A 111 -25.93 7.84 -34.51
C THR A 111 -27.11 8.77 -34.78
N ASP A 112 -28.34 8.26 -34.73
CA ASP A 112 -29.57 8.98 -35.06
C ASP A 112 -30.36 9.45 -33.82
N PHE A 113 -29.68 9.61 -32.67
CA PHE A 113 -30.30 10.08 -31.42
C PHE A 113 -30.71 11.56 -31.51
N GLN A 114 -31.95 11.88 -31.11
CA GLN A 114 -32.55 13.21 -31.24
C GLN A 114 -33.12 13.70 -29.91
N LEU A 115 -33.31 15.02 -29.78
CA LEU A 115 -33.90 15.63 -28.57
C LEU A 115 -35.32 15.11 -28.28
N GLN A 116 -36.05 14.67 -29.31
CA GLN A 116 -37.36 14.05 -29.15
C GLN A 116 -37.28 12.73 -28.37
N ASP A 117 -36.16 12.02 -28.40
CA ASP A 117 -35.99 10.78 -27.65
C ASP A 117 -35.90 11.01 -26.13
N LEU A 118 -35.55 12.22 -25.68
CA LEU A 118 -35.56 12.62 -24.26
C LEU A 118 -36.89 13.23 -23.81
N THR A 119 -37.55 13.95 -24.71
CA THR A 119 -38.75 14.74 -24.37
C THR A 119 -40.05 13.99 -24.67
N ARG A 120 -40.08 13.21 -25.75
CA ARG A 120 -41.24 12.45 -26.27
C ARG A 120 -40.79 11.09 -26.83
N PRO A 121 -40.25 10.21 -25.98
CA PRO A 121 -39.74 8.91 -26.43
C PRO A 121 -40.85 8.06 -27.07
N THR A 122 -40.56 7.44 -28.21
CA THR A 122 -41.46 6.45 -28.82
C THR A 122 -41.07 5.04 -28.37
N PRO A 123 -42.03 4.13 -28.11
CA PRO A 123 -41.73 2.78 -27.60
C PRO A 123 -40.69 2.01 -28.44
N LYS A 124 -40.81 2.11 -29.77
CA LYS A 124 -39.91 1.42 -30.71
C LYS A 124 -38.48 1.96 -30.66
N ARG A 125 -38.30 3.29 -30.66
CA ARG A 125 -36.97 3.91 -30.58
C ARG A 125 -36.35 3.73 -29.20
N PHE A 126 -37.13 3.93 -28.14
CA PHE A 126 -36.66 3.74 -26.77
C PHE A 126 -36.15 2.32 -26.54
N LYS A 127 -36.92 1.29 -26.95
CA LYS A 127 -36.48 -0.11 -26.84
C LYS A 127 -35.22 -0.42 -27.64
N ARG A 128 -35.06 0.19 -28.83
CA ARG A 128 -33.82 0.09 -29.63
C ARG A 128 -32.63 0.70 -28.89
N HIS A 129 -32.80 1.90 -28.32
CA HIS A 129 -31.75 2.58 -27.57
C HIS A 129 -31.34 1.81 -26.32
N MET A 130 -32.32 1.30 -25.58
CA MET A 130 -32.07 0.47 -24.40
C MET A 130 -31.35 -0.84 -24.77
N SER A 131 -31.72 -1.47 -25.89
CA SER A 131 -31.00 -2.65 -26.39
C SER A 131 -29.54 -2.31 -26.73
N ALA A 132 -29.29 -1.16 -27.36
CA ALA A 132 -27.92 -0.71 -27.66
C ALA A 132 -27.10 -0.50 -26.37
N LEU A 133 -27.67 0.22 -25.39
CA LEU A 133 -27.01 0.53 -24.13
C LEU A 133 -26.76 -0.71 -23.26
N VAL A 134 -27.71 -1.65 -23.19
CA VAL A 134 -27.51 -2.91 -22.46
C VAL A 134 -26.41 -3.76 -23.09
N ASN A 135 -26.37 -3.85 -24.42
CA ASN A 135 -25.30 -4.57 -25.10
C ASN A 135 -23.94 -3.90 -24.88
N PHE A 136 -23.88 -2.57 -24.94
CA PHE A 136 -22.67 -1.81 -24.65
C PHE A 136 -22.22 -1.96 -23.19
N PHE A 137 -23.16 -1.92 -22.23
CA PHE A 137 -22.89 -2.18 -20.82
C PHE A 137 -22.26 -3.55 -20.60
N ARG A 138 -22.83 -4.61 -21.18
CA ARG A 138 -22.26 -5.97 -21.06
C ARG A 138 -20.90 -6.10 -21.71
N PHE A 139 -20.72 -5.54 -22.91
CA PHE A 139 -19.44 -5.55 -23.57
C PHE A 139 -18.37 -4.87 -22.72
N ARG A 140 -18.70 -3.74 -22.09
CA ARG A 140 -17.82 -3.07 -21.14
C ARG A 140 -17.54 -3.96 -19.93
N SER A 141 -18.56 -4.56 -19.30
CA SER A 141 -18.39 -5.43 -18.14
C SER A 141 -17.49 -6.64 -18.42
N ASP A 142 -17.64 -7.29 -19.57
CA ASP A 142 -16.80 -8.42 -19.99
C ASP A 142 -15.33 -8.00 -20.17
N ARG A 143 -15.10 -6.78 -20.66
CA ARG A 143 -13.75 -6.21 -20.85
C ARG A 143 -13.14 -5.65 -19.57
N LEU A 144 -13.97 -5.17 -18.64
CA LEU A 144 -13.52 -4.64 -17.36
C LEU A 144 -12.79 -5.71 -16.55
N ALA A 145 -13.24 -6.97 -16.66
CA ALA A 145 -12.57 -8.13 -16.07
C ALA A 145 -11.13 -8.34 -16.59
N GLU A 146 -10.81 -7.91 -17.81
CA GLU A 146 -9.45 -7.95 -18.36
C GLU A 146 -8.53 -6.89 -17.71
N PHE A 147 -9.12 -5.88 -17.07
CA PHE A 147 -8.42 -4.80 -16.38
C PHE A 147 -8.43 -4.95 -14.85
N ASP A 148 -9.03 -6.01 -14.30
CA ASP A 148 -9.09 -6.25 -12.85
C ASP A 148 -7.68 -6.27 -12.23
N GLU A 149 -6.68 -6.82 -12.92
CA GLU A 149 -5.29 -6.80 -12.46
C GLU A 149 -4.74 -5.37 -12.32
N LEU A 150 -5.04 -4.48 -13.27
CA LEU A 150 -4.63 -3.07 -13.20
C LEU A 150 -5.38 -2.31 -12.11
N VAL A 151 -6.66 -2.62 -11.91
CA VAL A 151 -7.46 -2.05 -10.82
C VAL A 151 -6.85 -2.44 -9.47
N LEU A 152 -6.56 -3.74 -9.26
CA LEU A 152 -5.92 -4.23 -8.05
C LEU A 152 -4.53 -3.63 -7.83
N GLU A 153 -3.73 -3.48 -8.89
CA GLU A 153 -2.43 -2.82 -8.81
C GLU A 153 -2.57 -1.34 -8.42
N THR A 154 -3.54 -0.64 -9.00
CA THR A 154 -3.83 0.77 -8.68
C THR A 154 -4.31 0.93 -7.24
N GLU A 155 -5.19 0.06 -6.76
CA GLU A 155 -5.63 0.03 -5.36
C GLU A 155 -4.48 -0.27 -4.40
N ALA A 156 -3.58 -1.19 -4.75
CA ALA A 156 -2.39 -1.50 -3.96
C ALA A 156 -1.43 -0.29 -3.89
N LEU A 157 -1.23 0.41 -5.01
CA LEU A 157 -0.42 1.63 -5.05
C LEU A 157 -1.05 2.77 -4.25
N GLU A 158 -2.38 2.91 -4.28
CA GLU A 158 -3.09 3.92 -3.49
C GLU A 158 -2.97 3.63 -1.99
N ASN A 159 -3.13 2.37 -1.57
CA ASN A 159 -2.91 1.95 -0.20
C ASN A 159 -1.46 2.21 0.26
N GLN A 160 -0.48 1.89 -0.59
CA GLN A 160 0.93 2.17 -0.32
C GLN A 160 1.18 3.68 -0.19
N ARG A 161 0.55 4.50 -1.03
CA ARG A 161 0.63 5.96 -0.94
C ARG A 161 0.07 6.45 0.39
N MET A 162 -1.09 5.96 0.82
CA MET A 162 -1.71 6.32 2.09
C MET A 162 -0.82 5.93 3.28
N GLU A 163 -0.26 4.73 3.30
CA GLU A 163 0.68 4.29 4.35
C GLU A 163 1.93 5.19 4.43
N LEU A 164 2.50 5.57 3.28
CA LEU A 164 3.63 6.49 3.22
C LEU A 164 3.26 7.90 3.69
N GLU A 165 2.08 8.40 3.33
CA GLU A 165 1.58 9.71 3.78
C GLU A 165 1.37 9.73 5.29
N GLU A 166 0.80 8.67 5.86
CA GLU A 166 0.64 8.51 7.32
C GLU A 166 2.00 8.44 8.03
N GLY A 167 2.94 7.62 7.52
CA GLY A 167 4.30 7.54 8.06
C GLY A 167 5.02 8.89 8.03
N LEU A 168 4.91 9.62 6.92
CA LEU A 168 5.50 10.94 6.76
C LEU A 168 4.89 11.96 7.74
N ALA A 169 3.57 11.89 7.98
CA ALA A 169 2.91 12.73 8.98
C ALA A 169 3.41 12.42 10.41
N GLN A 170 3.58 11.14 10.76
CA GLN A 170 4.12 10.72 12.05
C GLN A 170 5.57 11.19 12.24
N ASP A 171 6.41 11.03 11.22
CA ASP A 171 7.81 11.46 11.25
C ASP A 171 7.94 12.97 11.39
N LYS A 172 7.12 13.74 10.67
CA LYS A 172 7.05 15.21 10.82
C LYS A 172 6.69 15.58 12.27
N GLN A 173 5.69 14.92 12.85
CA GLN A 173 5.29 15.18 14.22
C GLN A 173 6.41 14.81 15.22
N ALA A 174 7.14 13.73 14.99
CA ALA A 174 8.27 13.33 15.81
C ALA A 174 9.42 14.36 15.74
N ILE A 175 9.73 14.85 14.53
CA ILE A 175 10.73 15.90 14.32
C ILE A 175 10.32 17.18 15.05
N GLU A 176 9.06 17.61 14.94
CA GLU A 176 8.56 18.80 15.64
C GLU A 176 8.69 18.67 17.16
N ARG A 177 8.36 17.50 17.73
CA ARG A 177 8.55 17.22 19.16
C ARG A 177 10.02 17.31 19.57
N LEU A 178 10.93 16.73 18.80
CA LEU A 178 12.36 16.78 19.08
C LEU A 178 12.92 18.21 18.98
N LEU A 179 12.46 18.99 17.99
CA LEU A 179 12.83 20.40 17.85
C LEU A 179 12.32 21.24 19.03
N ALA A 180 11.08 20.99 19.48
CA ALA A 180 10.51 21.66 20.65
C ALA A 180 11.28 21.32 21.93
N GLN A 181 11.63 20.05 22.14
CA GLN A 181 12.48 19.62 23.26
C GLN A 181 13.84 20.30 23.22
N ARG A 182 14.53 20.28 22.07
CA ARG A 182 15.82 20.96 21.93
C ARG A 182 15.74 22.45 22.26
N ARG A 183 14.69 23.15 21.81
CA ARG A 183 14.48 24.57 22.14
C ARG A 183 14.24 24.79 23.63
N ALA A 184 13.53 23.88 24.30
CA ALA A 184 13.31 23.93 25.74
C ALA A 184 14.59 23.66 26.54
N ASP A 185 15.45 22.78 26.05
CA ASP A 185 16.71 22.39 26.70
C ASP A 185 17.86 23.38 26.44
N GLU A 186 17.82 24.12 25.32
CA GLU A 186 18.83 25.11 24.92
C GLU A 186 19.23 26.10 26.03
N PRO A 187 18.32 26.75 26.78
CA PRO A 187 18.71 27.64 27.87
C PRO A 187 19.43 26.90 29.00
N ARG A 188 19.03 25.66 29.31
CA ARG A 188 19.68 24.88 30.37
C ARG A 188 21.09 24.45 29.94
N VAL A 189 21.25 24.07 28.67
CA VAL A 189 22.56 23.74 28.09
C VAL A 189 23.48 24.97 28.08
N GLN A 190 22.96 26.16 27.74
CA GLN A 190 23.72 27.40 27.81
C GLN A 190 24.16 27.72 29.24
N GLN A 191 23.24 27.66 30.21
CA GLN A 191 23.57 27.87 31.63
C GLN A 191 24.68 26.92 32.10
N LEU A 192 24.56 25.62 31.80
CA LEU A 192 25.57 24.63 32.18
C LEU A 192 26.93 24.90 31.50
N ARG A 193 26.93 25.40 30.27
CA ARG A 193 28.17 25.81 29.59
C ARG A 193 28.82 27.01 30.28
N ASP A 194 28.03 28.02 30.62
CA ASP A 194 28.53 29.22 31.31
C ASP A 194 29.06 28.88 32.72
N GLU A 195 28.35 28.02 33.45
CA GLU A 195 28.81 27.48 34.73
C GLU A 195 30.14 26.72 34.58
N ASN A 196 30.28 25.88 33.55
CA ASN A 196 31.50 25.13 33.31
C ASN A 196 32.70 26.04 33.00
N VAL A 197 32.49 27.10 32.20
CA VAL A 197 33.50 28.12 31.93
C VAL A 197 33.88 28.84 33.22
N ALA A 198 32.91 29.28 34.01
CA ALA A 198 33.16 29.95 35.29
C ALA A 198 33.93 29.07 36.29
N HIS A 199 33.61 27.77 36.35
CA HIS A 199 34.35 26.80 37.16
C HIS A 199 35.79 26.61 36.65
N SER A 200 35.98 26.53 35.34
CA SER A 200 37.31 26.42 34.72
C SER A 200 38.18 27.65 35.03
N ASP A 201 37.61 28.85 34.96
CA ASP A 201 38.29 30.09 35.31
C ASP A 201 38.67 30.15 36.79
N ARG A 202 37.76 29.76 37.69
CA ARG A 202 38.04 29.66 39.13
C ARG A 202 39.16 28.66 39.43
N LEU A 203 39.14 27.49 38.78
CA LEU A 203 40.20 26.50 38.91
C LEU A 203 41.56 27.07 38.47
N LEU A 204 41.59 27.81 37.36
CA LEU A 204 42.81 28.45 36.89
C LEU A 204 43.32 29.51 37.87
N GLN A 205 42.42 30.31 38.46
CA GLN A 205 42.76 31.30 39.48
C GLN A 205 43.31 30.64 40.74
N MET A 206 42.62 29.62 41.27
CA MET A 206 43.08 28.85 42.43
C MET A 206 44.45 28.21 42.19
N LYS A 207 44.70 27.67 40.98
CA LYS A 207 46.01 27.13 40.61
C LYS A 207 47.12 28.20 40.62
N LYS A 208 46.82 29.43 40.16
CA LYS A 208 47.75 30.56 40.23
C LYS A 208 48.03 30.96 41.68
N GLU A 209 47.00 31.05 42.51
CA GLU A 209 47.13 31.36 43.94
C GLU A 209 47.93 30.28 44.68
N GLN A 210 47.64 29.00 44.41
CA GLN A 210 48.41 27.88 44.93
C GLN A 210 49.89 28.00 44.56
N GLY A 211 50.20 28.31 43.30
CA GLY A 211 51.57 28.55 42.85
C GLY A 211 52.25 29.71 43.58
N ARG A 212 51.52 30.81 43.80
CA ARG A 212 52.02 31.97 44.57
C ARG A 212 52.33 31.59 46.02
N LEU A 213 51.41 30.89 46.69
CA LEU A 213 51.58 30.46 48.08
C LEU A 213 52.71 29.45 48.23
N LEU A 214 52.90 28.53 47.27
CA LEU A 214 54.05 27.63 47.24
C LEU A 214 55.37 28.39 47.17
N ALA A 215 55.47 29.38 46.28
CA ALA A 215 56.66 30.24 46.18
C ALA A 215 56.92 31.02 47.47
N GLU A 216 55.86 31.51 48.12
CA GLU A 216 55.94 32.21 49.42
C GLU A 216 56.40 31.27 50.55
N VAL A 217 55.89 30.04 50.60
CA VAL A 217 56.33 29.01 51.54
C VAL A 217 57.80 28.67 51.33
N ASP A 218 58.26 28.55 50.09
CA ASP A 218 59.66 28.24 49.81
C ASP A 218 60.59 29.42 50.15
N ALA A 219 60.14 30.67 49.94
CA ALA A 219 60.85 31.85 50.42
C ALA A 219 60.96 31.87 51.97
N LEU A 220 59.84 31.64 52.68
CA LEU A 220 59.82 31.60 54.14
C LEU A 220 60.68 30.45 54.71
N LYS A 221 60.76 29.31 54.02
CA LYS A 221 61.70 28.23 54.40
C LYS A 221 63.15 28.68 54.25
N GLY A 222 63.47 29.42 53.19
CA GLY A 222 64.78 30.04 52.99
C GLY A 222 65.13 31.00 54.13
N ASP A 223 64.23 31.95 54.42
CA ASP A 223 64.39 32.92 55.52
C ASP A 223 64.53 32.22 56.88
N LYS A 224 63.74 31.16 57.12
CA LYS A 224 63.85 30.34 58.33
C LYS A 224 65.22 29.68 58.43
N ALA A 225 65.71 29.07 57.36
CA ALA A 225 67.02 28.43 57.35
C ALA A 225 68.14 29.44 57.63
N GLU A 226 68.05 30.65 57.04
CA GLU A 226 68.99 31.73 57.30
C GLU A 226 68.91 32.22 58.75
N ALA A 227 67.71 32.41 59.29
CA ALA A 227 67.51 32.82 60.68
C ALA A 227 68.04 31.76 61.67
N VAL A 228 67.84 30.47 61.38
CA VAL A 228 68.40 29.37 62.17
C VAL A 228 69.93 29.39 62.11
N GLN A 229 70.52 29.61 60.94
CA GLN A 229 71.98 29.73 60.82
C GLN A 229 72.51 30.92 61.63
N ARG A 230 71.87 32.09 61.54
CA ARG A 230 72.22 33.25 62.35
C ARG A 230 72.09 32.96 63.85
N GLN A 231 71.03 32.25 64.25
CA GLN A 231 70.85 31.82 65.64
C GLN A 231 71.98 30.91 66.10
N THR A 232 72.37 29.92 65.29
CA THR A 232 73.48 29.01 65.63
C THR A 232 74.81 29.74 65.72
N ASP A 233 75.05 30.69 64.83
CA ASP A 233 76.26 31.52 64.86
C ASP A 233 76.31 32.37 66.14
N ILE A 234 75.19 33.01 66.50
CA ILE A 234 75.07 33.77 67.76
C ILE A 234 75.24 32.85 68.98
N GLN A 235 74.65 31.65 68.98
CA GLN A 235 74.84 30.68 70.06
C GLN A 235 76.30 30.25 70.19
N TYR A 236 77.00 30.05 69.08
CA TYR A 236 78.42 29.75 69.08
C TYR A 236 79.26 30.91 69.65
N GLN A 237 78.97 32.15 69.24
CA GLN A 237 79.60 33.34 69.83
C GLN A 237 79.31 33.46 71.33
N LEU A 238 78.07 33.17 71.75
CA LEU A 238 77.67 33.20 73.15
C LEU A 238 78.39 32.12 73.97
N GLN A 239 78.63 30.92 73.40
CA GLN A 239 79.44 29.88 74.04
C GLN A 239 80.90 30.29 74.18
N ILE A 240 81.48 30.98 73.19
CA ILE A 240 82.84 31.53 73.28
C ILE A 240 82.90 32.53 74.44
N VAL A 241 81.99 33.50 74.47
CA VAL A 241 81.93 34.52 75.52
C VAL A 241 81.66 33.87 76.88
N ALA A 242 80.77 32.88 76.97
CA ALA A 242 80.52 32.14 78.21
C ALA A 242 81.75 31.34 78.69
N ALA A 243 82.55 30.78 77.77
CA ALA A 243 83.81 30.12 78.10
C ALA A 243 84.89 31.12 78.56
N GLU A 244 84.92 32.33 77.99
CA GLU A 244 85.75 33.43 78.49
C GLU A 244 85.29 33.92 79.86
N LEU A 245 83.97 33.98 80.09
CA LEU A 245 83.36 34.34 81.36
C LEU A 245 83.63 33.25 82.42
N ALA A 246 83.64 31.97 82.05
CA ALA A 246 84.05 30.86 82.91
C ALA A 246 85.57 30.88 83.21
N LYS A 247 86.41 31.30 82.25
CA LYS A 247 87.84 31.57 82.48
C LYS A 247 88.08 32.77 83.41
N LEU A 248 87.21 33.78 83.35
CA LEU A 248 87.23 34.93 84.26
C LEU A 248 86.69 34.56 85.66
N GLN A 249 85.66 33.71 85.74
CA GLN A 249 85.10 33.19 86.99
C GLN A 249 86.06 32.24 87.71
N THR A 250 86.90 31.48 86.99
CA THR A 250 87.96 30.63 87.58
C THR A 250 89.17 31.42 88.11
N ARG A 251 89.25 32.73 87.83
CA ARG A 251 90.20 33.68 88.43
C ARG A 251 89.67 34.45 89.64
N LEU A 252 88.41 34.28 90.01
CA LEU A 252 87.80 34.98 91.14
C LEU A 252 87.49 34.01 92.29
N ALA A 253 88.49 33.87 93.16
CA ALA A 253 88.41 33.56 94.60
C ALA A 253 87.62 32.32 95.08
N THR A 254 88.41 31.38 95.58
CA THR A 254 88.34 30.74 96.89
C THR A 254 87.23 31.19 97.86
N ALA A 255 86.44 30.18 98.22
CA ALA A 255 86.13 29.73 99.57
C ALA A 255 84.83 30.19 100.28
N PRO A 256 84.19 29.23 100.99
CA PRO A 256 82.74 29.16 101.07
C PRO A 256 82.23 28.95 102.52
N ALA A 257 81.23 29.69 102.99
CA ALA A 257 80.61 29.31 104.28
C ALA A 257 79.11 29.65 104.39
N ASP A 258 78.64 30.77 103.87
CA ASP A 258 77.31 31.26 104.32
C ASP A 258 76.16 31.13 103.29
N ILE A 259 76.41 30.53 102.11
CA ILE A 259 75.38 30.28 101.07
C ILE A 259 74.82 28.83 101.13
N ARG A 260 75.39 27.97 101.99
CA ARG A 260 75.00 26.55 102.09
C ARG A 260 73.65 26.30 102.78
N ARG A 261 73.05 27.31 103.40
CA ARG A 261 71.75 27.19 104.06
C ARG A 261 70.61 27.61 103.14
N ASP A 262 70.76 28.72 102.43
CA ASP A 262 69.78 29.18 101.43
C ASP A 262 69.79 28.34 100.15
N VAL A 263 70.95 27.78 99.75
CA VAL A 263 71.01 26.83 98.62
C VAL A 263 70.34 25.52 98.97
N ASN A 264 70.41 25.03 100.20
CA ASN A 264 69.69 23.81 100.58
C ASN A 264 68.17 24.00 100.59
N ASP A 265 67.69 25.19 100.96
CA ASP A 265 66.25 25.51 100.93
C ASP A 265 65.76 25.79 99.49
N MET A 266 66.53 26.52 98.66
CA MET A 266 66.24 26.65 97.23
C MET A 266 66.36 25.31 96.49
N GLN A 267 67.27 24.42 96.88
CA GLN A 267 67.43 23.10 96.27
C GLN A 267 66.32 22.15 96.68
N ALA A 268 65.76 22.30 97.89
CA ALA A 268 64.52 21.63 98.30
C ALA A 268 63.30 22.16 97.53
N GLN A 269 63.18 23.48 97.34
CA GLN A 269 62.13 24.08 96.50
C GLN A 269 62.27 23.67 95.02
N LEU A 270 63.48 23.64 94.47
CA LEU A 270 63.76 23.26 93.09
C LEU A 270 63.57 21.74 92.88
N GLN A 271 63.83 20.91 93.89
CA GLN A 271 63.45 19.49 93.87
C GLN A 271 61.93 19.30 93.92
N SER A 272 61.21 20.08 94.73
CA SER A 272 59.74 20.08 94.78
C SER A 272 59.13 20.55 93.44
N GLU A 273 59.63 21.65 92.88
CA GLU A 273 59.17 22.16 91.59
C GLU A 273 59.50 21.19 90.45
N ARG A 274 60.68 20.54 90.46
CA ARG A 274 61.01 19.47 89.51
C ARG A 274 60.11 18.26 89.66
N ALA A 275 59.71 17.89 90.88
CA ALA A 275 58.73 16.82 91.09
C ALA A 275 57.36 17.22 90.52
N SER A 276 56.91 18.46 90.76
CA SER A 276 55.65 18.99 90.20
C SER A 276 55.68 19.12 88.67
N LEU A 277 56.83 19.50 88.09
CA LEU A 277 57.05 19.58 86.66
C LEU A 277 57.07 18.17 86.04
N GLY A 278 57.70 17.20 86.71
CA GLY A 278 57.67 15.80 86.30
C GLY A 278 56.27 15.19 86.33
N GLU A 279 55.43 15.54 87.31
CA GLU A 279 54.01 15.17 87.32
C GLU A 279 53.22 15.87 86.20
N SER A 280 53.47 17.15 85.96
CA SER A 280 52.86 17.91 84.86
C SER A 280 53.22 17.32 83.49
N GLU A 281 54.49 16.99 83.25
CA GLU A 281 54.97 16.34 82.03
C GLU A 281 54.41 14.93 81.83
N ARG A 282 54.24 14.16 82.92
CA ARG A 282 53.55 12.87 82.89
C ARG A 282 52.08 13.04 82.52
N LYS A 283 51.39 14.03 83.10
CA LYS A 283 50.01 14.38 82.74
C LYS A 283 49.88 14.83 81.29
N VAL A 284 50.81 15.65 80.78
CA VAL A 284 50.82 16.06 79.37
C VAL A 284 51.02 14.87 78.45
N ARG A 285 51.92 13.93 78.79
CA ARG A 285 52.09 12.69 78.03
C ARG A 285 50.87 11.77 78.07
N GLU A 286 50.23 11.60 79.24
CA GLU A 286 48.98 10.84 79.36
C GLU A 286 47.84 11.49 78.56
N LEU A 287 47.71 12.81 78.61
CA LEU A 287 46.71 13.54 77.85
C LEU A 287 46.99 13.47 76.34
N GLY A 288 48.26 13.55 75.93
CA GLY A 288 48.68 13.35 74.54
C GLY A 288 48.28 11.96 74.03
N ALA A 289 48.60 10.90 74.77
CA ALA A 289 48.19 9.54 74.42
C ALA A 289 46.66 9.39 74.33
N LYS A 290 45.89 10.07 75.20
CA LYS A 290 44.42 10.10 75.13
C LYS A 290 43.92 10.85 73.89
N VAL A 291 44.57 11.95 73.49
CA VAL A 291 44.23 12.69 72.27
C VAL A 291 44.49 11.84 71.03
N ASP A 292 45.62 11.12 70.96
CA ASP A 292 45.94 10.23 69.85
C ASP A 292 44.88 9.11 69.70
N VAL A 293 44.44 8.53 70.83
CA VAL A 293 43.35 7.54 70.84
C VAL A 293 42.03 8.15 70.36
N LEU A 294 41.70 9.37 70.75
CA LEU A 294 40.49 10.06 70.29
C LEU A 294 40.55 10.39 68.79
N GLN A 295 41.71 10.78 68.26
CA GLN A 295 41.89 11.01 66.83
C GLN A 295 41.77 9.72 66.01
N GLN A 296 42.31 8.62 66.53
CA GLN A 296 42.13 7.29 65.92
C GLN A 296 40.63 6.92 65.89
N LEU A 297 39.93 7.12 67.00
CA LEU A 297 38.51 6.83 67.11
C LEU A 297 37.67 7.70 66.16
N ASP A 298 38.01 8.98 66.00
CA ASP A 298 37.35 9.90 65.06
C ASP A 298 37.53 9.44 63.60
N SER A 299 38.75 9.02 63.24
CA SER A 299 39.04 8.40 61.93
C SER A 299 38.22 7.11 61.71
N ASP A 300 38.13 6.25 62.72
CA ASP A 300 37.38 4.99 62.64
C ASP A 300 35.87 5.26 62.50
N VAL A 301 35.34 6.27 63.19
CA VAL A 301 33.94 6.71 63.07
C VAL A 301 33.67 7.29 61.68
N ALA A 302 34.56 8.12 61.14
CA ALA A 302 34.43 8.65 59.79
C ALA A 302 34.44 7.53 58.73
N ALA A 303 35.31 6.52 58.88
CA ALA A 303 35.35 5.35 58.01
C ALA A 303 34.06 4.52 58.11
N ALA A 304 33.52 4.34 59.32
CA ALA A 304 32.25 3.64 59.54
C ALA A 304 31.06 4.37 58.88
N ILE A 305 31.01 5.71 58.97
CA ILE A 305 29.99 6.53 58.31
C ILE A 305 30.05 6.36 56.78
N ALA A 306 31.24 6.47 56.19
CA ALA A 306 31.42 6.29 54.75
C ALA A 306 31.00 4.88 54.29
N ALA A 307 31.32 3.85 55.07
CA ALA A 307 30.87 2.49 54.79
C ALA A 307 29.35 2.34 54.88
N MET A 308 28.69 2.99 55.86
CA MET A 308 27.23 2.99 55.99
C MET A 308 26.54 3.71 54.83
N GLU A 309 27.08 4.85 54.37
CA GLU A 309 26.57 5.56 53.19
C GLU A 309 26.67 4.69 51.94
N GLN A 310 27.80 4.01 51.75
CA GLN A 310 27.98 3.11 50.61
C GLN A 310 27.01 1.93 50.64
N VAL A 311 26.80 1.31 51.80
CA VAL A 311 25.79 0.26 51.98
C VAL A 311 24.38 0.78 51.68
N ALA A 312 24.04 2.00 52.10
CA ALA A 312 22.73 2.60 51.80
C ALA A 312 22.53 2.77 50.29
N THR A 313 23.55 3.26 49.56
CA THR A 313 23.48 3.38 48.09
C THR A 313 23.35 2.03 47.39
N ASP A 314 24.04 1.00 47.90
CA ASP A 314 23.93 -0.36 47.37
C ASP A 314 22.56 -0.98 47.66
N MET A 315 21.95 -0.68 48.81
CA MET A 315 20.58 -1.10 49.13
C MET A 315 19.55 -0.45 48.19
N GLU A 316 19.70 0.83 47.87
CA GLU A 316 18.82 1.51 46.90
C GLU A 316 18.97 0.92 45.50
N ARG A 317 20.21 0.67 45.07
CA ARG A 317 20.50 0.05 43.76
C ARG A 317 19.91 -1.35 43.65
N THR A 318 20.14 -2.20 44.65
CA THR A 318 19.62 -3.58 44.68
C THR A 318 18.08 -3.60 44.73
N ALA A 319 17.45 -2.66 45.44
CA ALA A 319 16.00 -2.52 45.44
C ALA A 319 15.46 -2.11 44.06
N ALA A 320 16.15 -1.22 43.33
CA ALA A 320 15.77 -0.85 41.97
C ALA A 320 15.92 -2.02 41.00
N GLU A 321 17.02 -2.77 41.07
CA GLU A 321 17.25 -3.97 40.27
C GLU A 321 16.22 -5.07 40.55
N ALA A 322 15.83 -5.27 41.82
CA ALA A 322 14.79 -6.22 42.20
C ALA A 322 13.43 -5.86 41.59
N ARG A 323 13.05 -4.57 41.59
CA ARG A 323 11.81 -4.10 40.94
C ARG A 323 11.83 -4.35 39.42
N ALA A 324 12.96 -4.04 38.77
CA ALA A 324 13.12 -4.29 37.33
C ALA A 324 13.05 -5.81 37.01
N LEU A 325 13.60 -6.66 37.88
CA LEU A 325 13.51 -8.11 37.73
C LEU A 325 12.06 -8.61 37.86
N ASP A 326 11.29 -8.07 38.80
CA ASP A 326 9.89 -8.47 38.98
C ASP A 326 9.01 -7.99 37.81
N GLU A 327 9.27 -6.80 37.26
CA GLU A 327 8.59 -6.29 36.08
C GLU A 327 8.88 -7.14 34.84
N THR A 328 10.15 -7.49 34.60
CA THR A 328 10.54 -8.38 33.48
C THR A 328 9.97 -9.79 33.65
N ARG A 329 9.90 -10.32 34.87
CA ARG A 329 9.21 -11.59 35.17
C ARG A 329 7.72 -11.53 34.87
N ALA A 330 7.05 -10.43 35.22
CA ALA A 330 5.64 -10.24 34.93
C ALA A 330 5.37 -10.18 33.42
N GLN A 331 6.20 -9.45 32.67
CA GLN A 331 6.14 -9.40 31.20
C GLN A 331 6.37 -10.78 30.57
N LEU A 332 7.38 -11.52 31.05
CA LEU A 332 7.65 -12.88 30.57
C LEU A 332 6.46 -13.81 30.84
N ALA A 333 5.84 -13.73 32.01
CA ALA A 333 4.66 -14.52 32.34
C ALA A 333 3.47 -14.19 31.43
N ALA A 334 3.23 -12.90 31.14
CA ALA A 334 2.20 -12.45 30.21
C ALA A 334 2.41 -13.01 28.80
N HIS A 335 3.61 -12.87 28.23
CA HIS A 335 3.94 -13.43 26.92
C HIS A 335 3.89 -14.97 26.88
N THR A 336 4.27 -15.62 27.98
CA THR A 336 4.18 -17.09 28.08
C THR A 336 2.72 -17.54 28.04
N HIS A 337 1.79 -16.76 28.59
CA HIS A 337 0.36 -17.02 28.54
C HIS A 337 -0.27 -16.70 27.18
N GLU A 338 0.24 -15.69 26.46
CA GLU A 338 -0.21 -15.34 25.10
C GLU A 338 0.28 -16.33 24.03
N ARG A 339 1.45 -16.93 24.21
CA ARG A 339 2.02 -17.90 23.27
C ARG A 339 1.05 -19.02 22.84
N PRO A 340 0.36 -19.77 23.74
CA PRO A 340 -0.54 -20.83 23.33
C PRO A 340 -1.75 -20.33 22.53
N THR A 341 -2.28 -19.15 22.81
CA THR A 341 -3.42 -18.60 22.04
C THR A 341 -2.99 -18.24 20.61
N LEU A 342 -1.78 -17.66 20.46
CA LEU A 342 -1.18 -17.39 19.15
C LEU A 342 -0.87 -18.68 18.38
N VAL A 343 -0.33 -19.71 19.05
CA VAL A 343 -0.07 -21.02 18.43
C VAL A 343 -1.36 -21.67 17.95
N HIS A 344 -2.42 -21.68 18.75
CA HIS A 344 -3.70 -22.22 18.31
C HIS A 344 -4.31 -21.44 17.14
N ARG A 345 -4.13 -20.11 17.10
CA ARG A 345 -4.56 -19.29 15.96
C ARG A 345 -3.79 -19.63 14.70
N LEU A 346 -2.48 -19.83 14.79
CA LEU A 346 -1.65 -20.30 13.68
C LEU A 346 -2.08 -21.68 13.19
N GLU A 347 -2.31 -22.64 14.09
CA GLU A 347 -2.79 -23.98 13.74
C GLU A 347 -4.19 -23.97 13.09
N ALA A 348 -5.06 -23.03 13.49
CA ALA A 348 -6.37 -22.85 12.87
C ALA A 348 -6.24 -22.28 11.45
N LEU A 349 -5.38 -21.27 11.25
CA LEU A 349 -5.10 -20.70 9.94
C LEU A 349 -4.43 -21.70 8.99
N ASP A 350 -3.45 -22.47 9.47
CA ASP A 350 -2.80 -23.52 8.68
C ASP A 350 -3.79 -24.58 8.19
N ARG A 351 -4.75 -24.98 9.05
CA ARG A 351 -5.85 -25.86 8.65
C ARG A 351 -6.75 -25.23 7.58
N GLN A 352 -7.07 -23.94 7.70
CA GLN A 352 -7.87 -23.24 6.69
C GLN A 352 -7.13 -23.16 5.34
N VAL A 353 -5.83 -22.86 5.36
CA VAL A 353 -4.99 -22.84 4.16
C VAL A 353 -4.98 -24.22 3.50
N LYS A 354 -4.74 -25.30 4.25
CA LYS A 354 -4.76 -26.68 3.71
C LYS A 354 -6.11 -27.05 3.08
N LEU A 355 -7.22 -26.68 3.71
CA LEU A 355 -8.54 -26.94 3.15
C LEU A 355 -8.80 -26.12 1.87
N ALA A 356 -8.34 -24.87 1.83
CA ALA A 356 -8.46 -24.01 0.66
C ALA A 356 -7.60 -24.52 -0.51
N THR A 357 -6.35 -24.94 -0.24
CA THR A 357 -5.46 -25.50 -1.26
C THR A 357 -6.02 -26.80 -1.83
N GLU A 358 -6.52 -27.72 -1.01
CA GLU A 358 -7.17 -28.95 -1.48
C GLU A 358 -8.40 -28.67 -2.35
N ARG A 359 -9.24 -27.69 -1.95
CA ARG A 359 -10.40 -27.28 -2.75
C ARG A 359 -9.98 -26.73 -4.10
N LEU A 360 -8.94 -25.91 -4.12
CA LEU A 360 -8.39 -25.30 -5.33
C LEU A 360 -7.76 -26.35 -6.25
N GLU A 361 -7.04 -27.33 -5.72
CA GLU A 361 -6.52 -28.46 -6.50
C GLU A 361 -7.63 -29.31 -7.11
N ARG A 362 -8.69 -29.62 -6.35
CA ARG A 362 -9.86 -30.35 -6.87
C ARG A 362 -10.54 -29.56 -7.99
N ALA A 363 -10.71 -28.25 -7.82
CA ALA A 363 -11.29 -27.39 -8.85
C ALA A 363 -10.42 -27.33 -10.11
N ARG A 364 -9.08 -27.23 -9.97
CA ARG A 364 -8.13 -27.27 -11.09
C ARG A 364 -8.23 -28.58 -11.88
N ARG A 365 -8.21 -29.73 -11.19
CA ARG A 365 -8.36 -31.05 -11.83
C ARG A 365 -9.67 -31.17 -12.59
N GLN A 366 -10.80 -30.78 -11.99
CA GLN A 366 -12.10 -30.80 -12.68
C GLN A 366 -12.14 -29.89 -13.91
N LEU A 367 -11.45 -28.75 -13.86
CA LEU A 367 -11.39 -27.81 -14.97
C LEU A 367 -10.52 -28.35 -16.11
N GLU A 368 -9.39 -28.99 -15.79
CA GLU A 368 -8.54 -29.70 -16.75
C GLU A 368 -9.28 -30.87 -17.40
N GLU A 369 -9.97 -31.72 -16.63
CA GLU A 369 -10.80 -32.81 -17.14
C GLU A 369 -11.90 -32.30 -18.09
N LYS A 370 -12.57 -31.19 -17.74
CA LYS A 370 -13.57 -30.58 -18.63
C LYS A 370 -12.93 -29.99 -19.89
N ARG A 371 -11.74 -29.40 -19.79
CA ARG A 371 -10.99 -28.88 -20.95
C ARG A 371 -10.60 -30.00 -21.90
N THR A 372 -10.01 -31.09 -21.39
CA THR A 372 -9.60 -32.24 -22.22
C THR A 372 -10.81 -32.92 -22.84
N ALA A 373 -11.91 -33.10 -22.11
CA ALA A 373 -13.15 -33.65 -22.65
C ALA A 373 -13.74 -32.76 -23.76
N ARG A 374 -13.77 -31.43 -23.58
CA ARG A 374 -14.22 -30.50 -24.63
C ARG A 374 -13.30 -30.51 -25.84
N GLN A 375 -11.98 -30.56 -25.64
CA GLN A 375 -11.02 -30.64 -26.73
C GLN A 375 -11.23 -31.92 -27.55
N ALA A 376 -11.37 -33.07 -26.89
CA ALA A 376 -11.65 -34.34 -27.56
C ALA A 376 -12.98 -34.31 -28.33
N GLN A 377 -14.01 -33.65 -27.79
CA GLN A 377 -15.28 -33.43 -28.51
C GLN A 377 -15.11 -32.55 -29.75
N MET A 378 -14.31 -31.47 -29.66
CA MET A 378 -14.02 -30.60 -30.80
C MET A 378 -13.21 -31.33 -31.88
N ASP A 379 -12.22 -32.13 -31.48
CA ASP A 379 -11.42 -32.93 -32.40
C ASP A 379 -12.28 -33.99 -33.10
N ALA A 380 -13.20 -34.65 -32.38
CA ALA A 380 -14.15 -35.59 -32.97
C ALA A 380 -15.13 -34.92 -33.95
N LEU A 381 -15.64 -33.72 -33.61
CA LEU A 381 -16.54 -32.96 -34.48
C LEU A 381 -15.82 -32.47 -35.74
N THR A 382 -14.59 -31.98 -35.61
CA THR A 382 -13.78 -31.53 -36.75
C THR A 382 -13.42 -32.69 -37.68
N ALA A 383 -13.07 -33.86 -37.14
CA ALA A 383 -12.87 -35.07 -37.93
C ALA A 383 -14.15 -35.47 -38.70
N ARG A 384 -15.31 -35.44 -38.04
CA ARG A 384 -16.60 -35.76 -38.68
C ARG A 384 -16.98 -34.74 -39.76
N LEU A 385 -16.73 -33.46 -39.54
CA LEU A 385 -16.93 -32.42 -40.55
C LEU A 385 -16.01 -32.62 -41.76
N ALA A 386 -14.75 -33.01 -41.53
CA ALA A 386 -13.82 -33.33 -42.59
C ALA A 386 -14.32 -34.52 -43.44
N GLU A 387 -14.80 -35.60 -42.81
CA GLU A 387 -15.41 -36.74 -43.52
C GLU A 387 -16.64 -36.32 -44.33
N VAL A 388 -17.58 -35.58 -43.73
CA VAL A 388 -18.78 -35.09 -44.43
C VAL A 388 -18.39 -34.20 -45.61
N SER A 389 -17.37 -33.34 -45.45
CA SER A 389 -16.89 -32.49 -46.54
C SER A 389 -16.30 -33.33 -47.70
N LYS A 390 -15.58 -34.40 -47.39
CA LYS A 390 -15.02 -35.33 -48.38
C LYS A 390 -16.13 -36.07 -49.13
N LEU A 391 -17.09 -36.65 -48.40
CA LEU A 391 -18.26 -37.30 -48.98
C LEU A 391 -19.09 -36.36 -49.85
N ARG A 392 -19.23 -35.09 -49.45
CA ARG A 392 -19.92 -34.07 -50.24
C ARG A 392 -19.19 -33.78 -51.56
N LYS A 393 -17.86 -33.67 -51.54
CA LYS A 393 -17.04 -33.50 -52.76
C LYS A 393 -17.16 -34.71 -53.69
N GLU A 394 -17.07 -35.92 -53.16
CA GLU A 394 -17.23 -37.16 -53.93
C GLU A 394 -18.62 -37.28 -54.55
N ARG A 395 -19.68 -36.99 -53.77
CA ARG A 395 -21.06 -36.95 -54.30
C ARG A 395 -21.26 -35.89 -55.37
N HIS A 396 -20.67 -34.71 -55.19
CA HIS A 396 -20.75 -33.65 -56.20
C HIS A 396 -20.07 -34.08 -57.50
N ALA A 397 -18.86 -34.63 -57.42
CA ALA A 397 -18.15 -35.14 -58.59
C ALA A 397 -18.93 -36.26 -59.30
N LEU A 398 -19.56 -37.18 -58.55
CA LEU A 398 -20.40 -38.22 -59.13
C LEU A 398 -21.66 -37.65 -59.78
N ALA A 399 -22.29 -36.66 -59.15
CA ALA A 399 -23.46 -35.97 -59.72
C ALA A 399 -23.08 -35.24 -61.02
N ASP A 400 -21.91 -34.60 -61.08
CA ASP A 400 -21.42 -33.94 -62.28
C ASP A 400 -21.20 -34.94 -63.43
N ILE A 401 -20.62 -36.12 -63.15
CA ILE A 401 -20.48 -37.21 -64.14
C ILE A 401 -21.85 -37.68 -64.62
N LYS A 402 -22.79 -37.95 -63.70
CA LYS A 402 -24.13 -38.43 -64.05
C LYS A 402 -24.93 -37.40 -64.84
N ASN A 403 -24.76 -36.11 -64.53
CA ASN A 403 -25.35 -35.03 -65.32
C ASN A 403 -24.75 -34.98 -66.73
N GLN A 404 -23.43 -35.14 -66.87
CA GLN A 404 -22.79 -35.22 -68.19
C GLN A 404 -23.31 -36.42 -69.00
N GLU A 405 -23.42 -37.60 -68.39
CA GLU A 405 -24.00 -38.79 -69.01
C GLU A 405 -25.46 -38.53 -69.45
N ALA A 406 -26.29 -37.95 -68.57
CA ALA A 406 -27.67 -37.61 -68.88
C ALA A 406 -27.76 -36.64 -70.07
N THR A 407 -26.95 -35.57 -70.08
CA THR A 407 -26.91 -34.65 -71.23
C THR A 407 -26.41 -35.31 -72.51
N GLY A 408 -25.57 -36.35 -72.41
CA GLY A 408 -25.13 -37.15 -73.56
C GLY A 408 -26.28 -37.97 -74.13
N VAL A 409 -27.00 -38.69 -73.27
CA VAL A 409 -28.18 -39.48 -73.65
C VAL A 409 -29.29 -38.60 -74.22
N GLU A 410 -29.52 -37.41 -73.66
CA GLU A 410 -30.48 -36.44 -74.19
C GLU A 410 -30.12 -36.03 -75.62
N ARG A 411 -28.84 -35.77 -75.91
CA ARG A 411 -28.39 -35.47 -77.28
C ARG A 411 -28.54 -36.66 -78.24
N GLU A 412 -28.23 -37.87 -77.78
CA GLU A 412 -28.43 -39.08 -78.59
C GLU A 412 -29.91 -39.30 -78.90
N LEU A 413 -30.79 -39.11 -77.91
CA LEU A 413 -32.24 -39.19 -78.08
C LEU A 413 -32.75 -38.13 -79.06
N GLU A 414 -32.30 -36.88 -78.93
CA GLU A 414 -32.61 -35.81 -79.89
C GLU A 414 -32.17 -36.18 -81.32
N GLY A 415 -30.99 -36.78 -81.48
CA GLY A 415 -30.50 -37.28 -82.76
C GLY A 415 -31.41 -38.37 -83.36
N VAL A 416 -31.75 -39.39 -82.56
CA VAL A 416 -32.64 -40.48 -83.01
C VAL A 416 -34.04 -39.96 -83.33
N LEU A 417 -34.56 -39.01 -82.56
CA LEU A 417 -35.85 -38.37 -82.86
C LEU A 417 -35.80 -37.63 -84.19
N GLN A 418 -34.74 -36.86 -84.46
CA GLN A 418 -34.56 -36.18 -85.75
C GLN A 418 -34.44 -37.18 -86.92
N GLU A 419 -33.70 -38.28 -86.74
CA GLU A 419 -33.61 -39.35 -87.75
C GLU A 419 -34.96 -40.02 -87.99
N HIS A 420 -35.71 -40.29 -86.93
CA HIS A 420 -37.06 -40.87 -87.01
C HIS A 420 -38.03 -39.91 -87.71
N GLU A 421 -38.03 -38.63 -87.36
CA GLU A 421 -38.81 -37.58 -88.04
C GLU A 421 -38.47 -37.51 -89.53
N ALA A 422 -37.17 -37.52 -89.88
CA ALA A 422 -36.71 -37.55 -91.27
C ALA A 422 -37.16 -38.82 -92.01
N HIS A 423 -37.09 -39.98 -91.36
CA HIS A 423 -37.55 -41.25 -91.93
C HIS A 423 -39.07 -41.27 -92.13
N CYS A 424 -39.84 -40.79 -91.15
CA CYS A 424 -41.29 -40.64 -91.26
C CYS A 424 -41.67 -39.70 -92.40
N ALA A 425 -40.99 -38.56 -92.54
CA ALA A 425 -41.19 -37.63 -93.66
C ALA A 425 -40.90 -38.32 -95.01
N ARG A 426 -39.83 -39.12 -95.10
CA ARG A 426 -39.51 -39.90 -96.31
C ARG A 426 -40.58 -40.94 -96.63
N MET A 427 -41.04 -41.71 -95.64
CA MET A 427 -42.12 -42.68 -95.81
C MET A 427 -43.42 -42.01 -96.26
N GLN A 428 -43.73 -40.81 -95.75
CA GLN A 428 -44.89 -40.04 -96.20
C GLN A 428 -44.78 -39.68 -97.68
N LEU A 429 -43.61 -39.21 -98.12
CA LEU A 429 -43.34 -38.94 -99.54
C LEU A 429 -43.48 -40.19 -100.41
N ASP A 430 -42.96 -41.34 -99.96
CA ASP A 430 -43.06 -42.62 -100.68
C ASP A 430 -44.52 -43.12 -100.75
N LYS A 431 -45.28 -42.97 -99.65
CA LYS A 431 -46.72 -43.24 -99.61
C LYS A 431 -47.46 -42.35 -100.60
N GLU A 432 -47.17 -41.05 -100.64
CA GLU A 432 -47.79 -40.12 -101.59
C GLU A 432 -47.43 -40.46 -103.05
N ALA A 433 -46.20 -40.91 -103.30
CA ALA A 433 -45.77 -41.40 -104.61
C ALA A 433 -46.53 -42.68 -105.00
N LEU A 434 -46.65 -43.66 -104.10
CA LEU A 434 -47.42 -44.90 -104.30
C LEU A 434 -48.92 -44.63 -104.50
N CYS A 435 -49.51 -43.71 -103.74
CA CYS A 435 -50.89 -43.30 -103.96
C CYS A 435 -51.07 -42.64 -105.34
N ARG A 436 -50.08 -41.87 -105.81
CA ARG A 436 -50.09 -41.29 -107.17
C ARG A 436 -49.99 -42.38 -108.25
N THR A 437 -49.08 -43.35 -108.10
CA THR A 437 -48.96 -44.46 -109.07
C THR A 437 -50.16 -45.39 -109.06
N ALA A 438 -50.72 -45.71 -107.89
CA ALA A 438 -51.94 -46.50 -107.76
C ALA A 438 -53.16 -45.79 -108.36
N LYS A 439 -53.30 -44.47 -108.16
CA LYS A 439 -54.32 -43.67 -108.86
C LYS A 439 -54.11 -43.71 -110.37
N ALA A 440 -52.88 -43.54 -110.84
CA ALA A 440 -52.58 -43.63 -112.27
C ALA A 440 -52.93 -45.02 -112.84
N TYR A 441 -52.65 -46.09 -112.09
CA TYR A 441 -52.98 -47.46 -112.49
C TYR A 441 -54.49 -47.73 -112.50
N MET A 442 -55.21 -47.26 -111.47
CA MET A 442 -56.69 -47.31 -111.41
C MET A 442 -57.33 -46.50 -112.54
N ASP A 443 -56.78 -45.34 -112.88
CA ASP A 443 -57.24 -44.54 -114.02
C ASP A 443 -56.97 -45.24 -115.35
N THR A 444 -55.87 -45.99 -115.49
CA THR A 444 -55.63 -46.81 -116.69
C THR A 444 -56.55 -48.03 -116.78
N LEU A 445 -56.88 -48.67 -115.66
CA LEU A 445 -57.87 -49.77 -115.61
C LEU A 445 -59.29 -49.28 -115.89
N ALA A 446 -59.67 -48.11 -115.37
CA ALA A 446 -60.96 -47.49 -115.66
C ALA A 446 -61.10 -47.16 -117.16
N ARG A 447 -60.01 -46.76 -117.83
CA ARG A 447 -59.98 -46.52 -119.28
C ARG A 447 -60.01 -47.80 -120.12
N THR A 448 -59.54 -48.93 -119.61
CA THR A 448 -59.60 -50.23 -120.34
C THR A 448 -60.93 -50.95 -120.13
N TRP A 449 -61.64 -50.71 -119.03
CA TRP A 449 -63.01 -51.23 -118.80
C TRP A 449 -64.13 -50.41 -119.45
N SER A 450 -63.87 -49.18 -119.89
CA SER A 450 -64.84 -48.37 -120.64
C SER A 450 -64.82 -48.62 -122.16
N ALA A 451 -64.10 -49.64 -122.64
CA ALA A 451 -63.92 -49.97 -124.06
C ALA A 451 -64.57 -51.31 -124.49
N THR A 452 -65.47 -51.83 -123.67
CA THR A 452 -66.42 -52.92 -123.98
C THR A 452 -67.80 -52.44 -123.60
#